data_AF-A0A0C2FWR7-F1
#
_entry.id   AF-A0A0C2FWR7-F1
#
_cell.length_a   1.000
_cell.length_b   1.000
_cell.length_c   1.000
_cell.angle_alpha   90.00
_cell.angle_beta   90.00
_cell.angle_gamma   90.00
#
_symmetry.space_group_name_H-M   'P 1'
#
loop_
_entity.id
_entity.type
_entity.pdbx_description
1 polymer ?
#
loop_
_entity_poly.entity_id
_entity_poly.type
_entity_poly.pdbx_seq_one_letter_code
_entity_poly.pdbx_strand_id
1 'polypeptide(L)'
;MKSAEREFFQPYASRALPKSLYGWVPRNAPIGTRVGRVQLAPGFSYKVSGVNQYFNFDSATGWITVRSTVDRERCNGSVDLLLVATPPSIIHVVVIVLDVNDHAPEFPVPFQD
;
A
#
# COMPACT_ATOMS: atom_id res chain seq x y z
N MET A 1 -11.06 3.30 20.00
CA MET A 1 -9.99 4.18 19.47
C MET A 1 -8.63 3.57 19.79
N LYS A 2 -7.96 2.95 18.80
CA LYS A 2 -6.49 2.87 18.78
C LYS A 2 -6.02 3.09 17.36
N SER A 3 -5.29 4.19 17.22
CA SER A 3 -4.54 4.58 16.05
C SER A 3 -3.70 3.41 15.55
N ALA A 4 -3.85 3.09 14.26
CA ALA A 4 -2.86 2.34 13.49
C ALA A 4 -2.22 3.27 12.46
N GLU A 5 -1.97 4.53 12.83
CA GLU A 5 -0.80 5.24 12.32
C GLU A 5 0.44 4.62 12.99
N ARG A 6 0.77 3.37 12.64
CA ARG A 6 2.14 2.91 12.82
C ARG A 6 2.90 3.31 11.58
N GLU A 7 3.38 4.55 11.61
CA GLU A 7 4.54 4.96 10.84
C GLU A 7 5.69 3.97 11.14
N PHE A 8 5.84 2.95 10.29
CA PHE A 8 7.13 2.31 10.12
C PHE A 8 7.88 2.99 8.97
N PHE A 9 8.07 4.30 9.11
CA PHE A 9 9.19 4.95 8.45
C PHE A 9 10.44 4.61 9.27
N GLN A 10 11.11 3.53 8.91
CA GLN A 10 12.50 3.38 9.33
C GLN A 10 13.31 4.43 8.55
N PRO A 11 13.98 5.40 9.20
CA PRO A 11 14.96 6.22 8.51
C PRO A 11 16.10 5.28 8.14
N TYR A 12 16.12 4.80 6.89
CA TYR A 12 17.29 4.11 6.41
C TYR A 12 18.41 5.15 6.29
N ALA A 13 19.30 5.14 7.27
CA ALA A 13 20.55 5.89 7.28
C ALA A 13 21.55 5.39 6.22
N SER A 14 21.08 4.72 5.16
CA SER A 14 21.87 4.16 4.08
C SER A 14 21.30 4.60 2.74
N ARG A 15 22.19 4.92 1.80
CA ARG A 15 21.86 5.37 0.42
C ARG A 15 21.21 4.27 -0.44
N ALA A 16 20.79 3.16 0.16
CA ALA A 16 20.30 1.96 -0.51
C ALA A 16 18.77 1.89 -0.46
N LEU A 17 18.15 1.59 -1.60
CA LEU A 17 16.69 1.42 -1.68
C LEU A 17 16.26 0.11 -1.00
N PRO A 18 15.07 0.08 -0.37
CA PRO A 18 14.54 -1.14 0.24
C PRO A 18 14.24 -2.18 -0.85
N LYS A 19 14.50 -3.46 -0.55
CA LYS A 19 14.13 -4.56 -1.46
C LYS A 19 12.61 -4.76 -1.53
N SER A 20 11.92 -4.55 -0.41
CA SER A 20 10.47 -4.70 -0.32
C SER A 20 9.81 -3.61 0.52
N LEU A 21 8.58 -3.24 0.17
CA LEU A 21 7.74 -2.28 0.89
C LEU A 21 6.31 -2.83 1.01
N TYR A 22 5.62 -2.49 2.09
CA TYR A 22 4.21 -2.86 2.29
C TYR A 22 3.34 -1.61 2.34
N GLY A 23 2.15 -1.71 1.76
CA GLY A 23 1.09 -0.72 1.86
C GLY A 23 -0.25 -1.40 2.15
N TRP A 24 -1.21 -0.64 2.65
CA TRP A 24 -2.54 -1.15 2.99
C TRP A 24 -3.61 -0.26 2.39
N VAL A 25 -4.68 -0.89 1.91
CA VAL A 25 -5.83 -0.17 1.38
C VAL A 25 -7.11 -0.91 1.75
N PRO A 26 -8.14 -0.23 2.28
CA PRO A 26 -9.46 -0.83 2.41
C PRO A 26 -10.02 -1.22 1.05
N ARG A 27 -10.75 -2.33 0.96
CA ARG A 27 -11.60 -2.61 -0.20
C ARG A 27 -12.53 -1.42 -0.47
N ASN A 28 -12.82 -1.13 -1.73
CA ASN A 28 -13.62 0.01 -2.17
C ASN A 28 -13.08 1.39 -1.76
N ALA A 29 -11.79 1.51 -1.42
CA ALA A 29 -11.18 2.81 -1.15
C ALA A 29 -11.39 3.77 -2.35
N PRO A 30 -11.69 5.06 -2.11
CA PRO A 30 -11.86 6.03 -3.18
C PRO A 30 -10.61 6.14 -4.07
N ILE A 31 -10.82 6.41 -5.36
CA ILE A 31 -9.72 6.75 -6.29
C ILE A 31 -8.97 7.96 -5.73
N GLY A 32 -7.63 7.90 -5.77
CA GLY A 32 -6.74 8.89 -5.19
C GLY A 32 -6.32 8.62 -3.75
N THR A 33 -6.91 7.62 -3.07
CA THR A 33 -6.49 7.23 -1.71
C THR A 33 -5.00 6.85 -1.71
N ARG A 34 -4.24 7.42 -0.77
CA ARG A 34 -2.81 7.11 -0.58
C ARG A 34 -2.66 5.77 0.15
N VAL A 35 -1.91 4.87 -0.48
CA VAL A 35 -1.70 3.48 -0.01
C VAL A 35 -0.36 3.32 0.71
N GLY A 36 0.63 4.05 0.23
CA GLY A 36 2.00 3.99 0.72
C GLY A 36 2.90 4.93 -0.09
N ARG A 37 4.15 5.05 0.32
CA ARG A 37 5.12 5.94 -0.33
C ARG A 37 6.49 5.30 -0.41
N VAL A 38 7.12 5.40 -1.57
CA VAL A 38 8.53 5.07 -1.76
C VAL A 38 9.36 6.32 -1.47
N GLN A 39 10.38 6.20 -0.62
CA GLN A 39 11.37 7.25 -0.45
C GLN A 39 12.27 7.29 -1.70
N LEU A 40 12.20 8.40 -2.43
CA LEU A 40 12.98 8.59 -3.65
C LEU A 40 14.42 8.97 -3.28
N ALA A 41 15.39 8.29 -3.89
CA ALA A 41 16.81 8.56 -3.71
C ALA A 41 17.31 9.48 -4.84
N PRO A 42 18.16 10.48 -4.53
CA PRO A 42 18.80 11.31 -5.55
C PRO A 42 19.57 10.46 -6.58
N GLY A 43 19.47 10.82 -7.85
CA GLY A 43 20.14 10.10 -8.94
C GLY A 43 19.46 8.81 -9.38
N PHE A 44 18.29 8.47 -8.81
CA PHE A 44 17.47 7.36 -9.29
C PHE A 44 16.25 7.86 -10.08
N SER A 45 15.92 7.14 -11.15
CA SER A 45 14.62 7.25 -11.82
C SER A 45 13.79 6.01 -11.54
N TYR A 46 12.46 6.15 -11.43
CA TYR A 46 11.57 5.09 -10.97
C TYR A 46 10.46 4.85 -11.98
N LYS A 47 10.17 3.58 -12.29
CA LYS A 47 9.06 3.17 -13.15
C LYS A 47 8.39 1.91 -12.61
N VAL A 48 7.06 1.85 -12.76
CA VAL A 48 6.30 0.60 -12.55
C VAL A 48 6.62 -0.35 -13.69
N SER A 49 6.95 -1.59 -13.36
CA SER A 49 7.14 -2.69 -14.29
C SER A 49 5.89 -3.57 -14.35
N GLY A 50 5.61 -4.13 -15.51
CA GLY A 50 4.48 -5.02 -15.73
C GLY A 50 3.12 -4.32 -15.79
N VAL A 51 2.06 -5.12 -15.71
CA VAL A 51 0.67 -4.64 -15.75
C VAL A 51 0.21 -4.34 -14.33
N ASN A 52 -0.24 -3.12 -14.10
CA ASN A 52 -0.88 -2.70 -12.86
C ASN A 52 -2.12 -1.87 -13.19
N GLN A 53 -3.29 -2.39 -12.83
CA GLN A 53 -4.58 -1.74 -13.08
C GLN A 53 -5.16 -1.01 -11.86
N TYR A 54 -4.65 -1.31 -10.65
CA TYR A 54 -5.26 -0.88 -9.39
C TYR A 54 -4.65 0.40 -8.83
N PHE A 55 -3.35 0.60 -9.04
CA PHE A 55 -2.62 1.69 -8.40
C PHE A 55 -1.93 2.59 -9.41
N ASN A 56 -1.73 3.84 -9.04
CA ASN A 56 -0.82 4.76 -9.69
C ASN A 56 0.42 4.93 -8.82
N PHE A 57 1.57 5.16 -9.45
CA PHE A 57 2.79 5.57 -8.77
C PHE A 57 3.24 6.91 -9.35
N ASP A 58 3.32 7.92 -8.51
CA ASP A 58 3.85 9.22 -8.86
C ASP A 58 5.37 9.21 -8.65
N SER A 59 6.13 9.23 -9.75
CA SER A 59 7.60 9.20 -9.72
C SER A 59 8.24 10.51 -9.25
N ALA A 60 7.50 11.61 -9.16
CA ALA A 60 7.99 12.87 -8.61
C ALA A 60 7.85 12.93 -7.08
N THR A 61 6.78 12.34 -6.54
CA THR A 61 6.49 12.41 -5.09
C THR A 61 6.75 11.11 -4.34
N GLY A 62 6.78 9.98 -5.05
CA GLY A 62 6.91 8.63 -4.52
C GLY A 62 5.61 8.02 -4.01
N TRP A 63 4.48 8.73 -4.14
CA TRP A 63 3.19 8.24 -3.64
C TRP A 63 2.61 7.14 -4.52
N ILE A 64 2.06 6.12 -3.86
CA ILE A 64 1.22 5.10 -4.47
C ILE A 64 -0.23 5.42 -4.11
N THR A 65 -1.09 5.56 -5.11
CA THR A 65 -2.50 5.91 -4.93
C THR A 65 -3.42 4.95 -5.64
N VAL A 66 -4.64 4.78 -5.13
CA VAL A 66 -5.69 4.02 -5.83
C VAL A 66 -6.04 4.69 -7.16
N ARG A 67 -6.07 3.91 -8.24
CA ARG A 67 -6.40 4.36 -9.61
C ARG A 67 -7.74 3.81 -10.09
N SER A 68 -8.09 2.60 -9.66
CA SER A 68 -9.36 1.96 -9.98
C SER A 68 -9.89 1.23 -8.75
N THR A 69 -11.16 0.83 -8.78
CA THR A 69 -11.78 0.11 -7.68
C THR A 69 -10.98 -1.14 -7.31
N VAL A 70 -10.52 -1.19 -6.06
CA VAL A 70 -9.82 -2.33 -5.49
C VAL A 70 -10.83 -3.18 -4.75
N ASP A 71 -10.94 -4.43 -5.15
CA ASP A 71 -11.84 -5.42 -4.55
C ASP A 71 -11.02 -6.66 -4.17
N ARG A 72 -11.22 -7.14 -2.94
CA ARG A 72 -10.34 -8.13 -2.30
C ARG A 72 -10.40 -9.47 -3.02
N GLU A 73 -11.56 -9.82 -3.52
CA GLU A 73 -11.88 -11.06 -4.22
C GLU A 73 -11.23 -11.09 -5.61
N ARG A 74 -11.13 -9.93 -6.27
CA ARG A 74 -10.49 -9.81 -7.60
C ARG A 74 -8.97 -9.82 -7.56
N CYS A 75 -8.37 -9.45 -6.43
CA CYS A 75 -6.93 -9.43 -6.24
C CYS A 75 -6.44 -10.48 -5.24
N ASN A 76 -7.28 -11.44 -4.84
CA ASN A 76 -6.91 -12.49 -3.88
C ASN A 76 -6.31 -11.94 -2.57
N GLY A 77 -6.74 -10.76 -2.13
CA GLY A 77 -6.28 -10.12 -0.90
C GLY A 77 -5.02 -9.25 -0.99
N SER A 78 -4.27 -9.28 -2.10
CA SER A 78 -3.09 -8.42 -2.26
C SER A 78 -2.73 -8.12 -3.71
N VAL A 79 -2.00 -7.04 -3.94
CA VAL A 79 -1.49 -6.68 -5.26
C VAL A 79 0.01 -6.42 -5.16
N ASP A 80 0.77 -7.09 -6.00
CA ASP A 80 2.21 -6.88 -6.15
C ASP A 80 2.49 -5.80 -7.20
N LEU A 81 3.34 -4.83 -6.84
CA LEU A 81 3.88 -3.84 -7.76
C LEU A 81 5.40 -3.96 -7.77
N LEU A 82 5.98 -4.06 -8.95
CA LEU A 82 7.42 -4.02 -9.12
C LEU A 82 7.84 -2.64 -9.60
N LEU A 83 8.66 -1.95 -8.81
CA LEU A 83 9.28 -0.70 -9.22
C LEU A 83 10.73 -0.95 -9.61
N VAL A 84 11.07 -0.54 -10.83
CA VAL A 84 12.45 -0.52 -11.30
C VAL A 84 13.01 0.87 -11.04
N ALA A 85 14.00 0.94 -10.16
CA ALA A 85 14.81 2.12 -9.94
C ALA A 85 16.09 2.01 -10.78
N THR A 86 16.48 3.06 -11.50
CA THR A 86 17.70 3.07 -12.34
C THR A 86 18.67 4.12 -11.82
N PRO A 87 19.97 3.80 -11.59
CA PRO A 87 20.71 2.56 -11.92
C PRO A 87 20.22 1.32 -11.13
N PRO A 88 20.32 0.10 -11.70
CA PRO A 88 19.29 -0.92 -11.52
C PRO A 88 19.16 -1.41 -10.09
N SER A 89 17.99 -1.17 -9.52
CA SER A 89 17.49 -1.73 -8.27
C SER A 89 16.01 -2.04 -8.46
N ILE A 90 15.54 -3.11 -7.82
CA ILE A 90 14.14 -3.53 -7.86
C ILE A 90 13.58 -3.38 -6.45
N ILE A 91 12.44 -2.69 -6.38
CA ILE A 91 11.65 -2.57 -5.16
C ILE A 91 10.34 -3.32 -5.39
N HIS A 92 10.09 -4.33 -4.54
CA HIS A 92 8.85 -5.09 -4.55
C HIS A 92 7.86 -4.48 -3.55
N VAL A 93 6.78 -3.88 -4.03
CA VAL A 93 5.74 -3.31 -3.17
C VAL A 93 4.56 -4.27 -3.10
N VAL A 94 4.18 -4.67 -1.90
CA VAL A 94 3.01 -5.51 -1.63
C VAL A 94 1.91 -4.64 -1.04
N VAL A 95 0.81 -4.47 -1.77
CA VAL A 95 -0.38 -3.78 -1.26
C VAL A 95 -1.36 -4.81 -0.73
N ILE A 96 -1.63 -4.78 0.57
CA ILE A 96 -2.62 -5.65 1.21
C ILE A 96 -3.99 -4.97 1.17
N VAL A 97 -5.00 -5.69 0.68
CA VAL A 97 -6.38 -5.23 0.62
C VAL A 97 -7.13 -5.69 1.86
N LEU A 98 -7.43 -4.73 2.73
CA LEU A 98 -8.14 -4.97 3.98
C LEU A 98 -9.64 -5.13 3.72
N ASP A 99 -10.28 -6.04 4.45
CA ASP A 99 -11.74 -6.01 4.55
C ASP A 99 -12.13 -4.85 5.49
N VAL A 100 -13.25 -4.19 5.21
CA VAL A 100 -13.77 -3.14 6.10
C VAL A 100 -14.26 -3.75 7.41
N ASN A 101 -14.53 -5.05 7.42
CA ASN A 101 -15.27 -5.74 8.48
C ASN A 101 -14.39 -6.54 9.45
N ASP A 102 -13.29 -5.96 9.94
CA ASP A 102 -12.50 -6.51 11.04
C ASP A 102 -13.16 -6.31 12.43
N HIS A 103 -14.44 -5.92 12.48
CA HIS A 103 -15.25 -5.85 13.69
C HIS A 103 -16.28 -6.98 13.66
N ALA A 104 -16.07 -8.03 14.46
CA ALA A 104 -17.14 -8.99 14.75
C ALA A 104 -18.30 -8.24 15.43
N PRO A 105 -19.57 -8.55 15.12
CA PRO A 105 -20.70 -7.92 15.80
C PRO A 105 -20.62 -8.21 17.31
N GLU A 106 -20.52 -7.17 18.12
CA GLU A 106 -20.88 -7.27 19.54
C GLU A 106 -22.40 -7.27 19.62
N PHE A 107 -22.98 -8.45 19.86
CA PHE A 107 -24.39 -8.53 20.21
C PHE A 107 -24.57 -7.99 21.63
N PRO A 108 -25.49 -7.05 21.88
CA PRO A 108 -25.87 -6.73 23.25
C PRO A 108 -26.34 -8.04 23.91
N VAL A 109 -25.80 -8.33 25.09
CA VAL A 109 -26.29 -9.43 25.93
C VAL A 109 -27.81 -9.25 26.09
N PRO A 110 -28.63 -10.30 25.93
CA PRO A 110 -30.06 -10.17 26.18
C PRO A 110 -30.25 -9.68 27.62
N PHE A 111 -31.06 -8.64 27.79
CA PHE A 111 -31.46 -8.14 29.10
C PHE A 111 -32.05 -9.33 29.87
N GLN A 112 -31.38 -9.75 30.94
CA GLN A 112 -31.98 -10.64 31.92
C GLN A 112 -32.74 -9.76 32.89
N ASP A 113 -34.06 -9.96 32.93
CA ASP A 113 -34.97 -9.38 33.91
C ASP A 113 -34.55 -9.71 35.36
#